data_AF-A0A9E1VXA5-F1
#
_entry.id   AF-A0A9E1VXA5-F1
#
_cell.length_a   1.000
_cell.length_b   1.000
_cell.length_c   1.000
_cell.angle_alpha   90.00
_cell.angle_beta   90.00
_cell.angle_gamma   90.00
#
_symmetry.space_group_name_H-M   'P 1'
#
loop_
_entity.id
_entity.type
_entity.pdbx_description
1 polymer ?
#
loop_
_entity_poly.entity_id
_entity_poly.type
_entity_poly.pdbx_seq_one_letter_code
_entity_poly.pdbx_strand_id
1 'polypeptide(L)'
;MPLSHAHFNIGQVVQHKHYGFRGVVFDVDFEYSLDEQWYQAACKAMEGLGQPPIAKNQPFYHLLTDGSVHESYVSQQNLCAAMDVAPVQHAGLEALFTITNGQYIHRYSVN
;
A
#
# COMPACT_ATOMS: atom_id res chain seq x y z
N MET A 1 7.26 -7.40 22.36
CA MET A 1 6.40 -6.99 21.24
C MET A 1 6.51 -8.07 20.18
N PRO A 2 5.42 -8.71 19.73
CA PRO A 2 5.50 -9.55 18.54
C PRO A 2 5.86 -8.63 17.36
N LEU A 3 6.89 -8.99 16.59
CA LEU A 3 7.19 -8.27 15.35
C LEU A 3 5.96 -8.41 14.43
N SER A 4 5.39 -7.30 13.99
CA SER A 4 4.36 -7.31 12.95
C SER A 4 5.01 -7.82 11.65
N HIS A 5 4.42 -8.84 11.03
CA HIS A 5 4.96 -9.44 9.81
C HIS A 5 4.32 -8.78 8.58
N ALA A 6 5.16 -8.20 7.73
CA ALA A 6 4.77 -7.64 6.45
C ALA A 6 4.45 -8.77 5.45
N HIS A 7 3.23 -8.78 4.91
CA HIS A 7 2.77 -9.76 3.92
C HIS A 7 3.16 -9.39 2.49
N PHE A 8 3.41 -8.11 2.23
CA PHE A 8 3.75 -7.58 0.91
C PHE A 8 5.12 -6.92 0.92
N ASN A 9 5.84 -7.04 -0.20
CA ASN A 9 7.19 -6.51 -0.38
C ASN A 9 7.16 -5.17 -1.12
N ILE A 10 8.18 -4.33 -0.90
CA ILE A 10 8.42 -3.16 -1.76
C ILE A 10 8.60 -3.63 -3.21
N GLY A 11 7.96 -2.93 -4.13
CA GLY A 11 7.87 -3.27 -5.55
C GLY A 11 6.77 -4.27 -5.91
N GLN A 12 6.04 -4.81 -4.93
CA GLN A 12 4.93 -5.71 -5.20
C GLN A 12 3.67 -4.94 -5.61
N VAL A 13 3.01 -5.39 -6.68
CA VAL A 13 1.69 -4.89 -7.07
C VAL A 13 0.61 -5.54 -6.19
N VAL A 14 -0.17 -4.70 -5.53
CA VAL A 14 -1.24 -5.08 -4.61
C VAL A 14 -2.55 -4.44 -5.05
N GLN A 15 -3.65 -4.94 -4.49
CA GLN A 15 -4.99 -4.43 -4.75
C GLN A 15 -5.72 -4.18 -3.42
N HIS A 16 -6.45 -3.08 -3.34
CA HIS A 16 -7.34 -2.81 -2.21
C HIS A 16 -8.56 -3.74 -2.29
N LYS A 17 -8.79 -4.56 -1.25
CA LYS A 17 -9.84 -5.59 -1.25
C LYS A 17 -11.24 -5.03 -1.51
N HIS A 18 -11.52 -3.86 -0.95
CA HIS A 18 -12.88 -3.28 -0.97
C HIS A 18 -13.10 -2.24 -2.08
N TYR A 19 -12.13 -1.35 -2.34
CA TYR A 19 -12.24 -0.37 -3.43
C TYR A 19 -11.73 -0.86 -4.78
N GLY A 20 -11.01 -1.98 -4.82
CA GLY A 20 -10.57 -2.62 -6.07
C GLY A 20 -9.44 -1.93 -6.83
N PHE A 21 -8.95 -0.77 -6.37
CA PHE A 21 -7.82 -0.10 -7.02
C PHE A 21 -6.52 -0.87 -6.80
N ARG A 22 -5.59 -0.73 -7.74
CA ARG A 22 -4.24 -1.31 -7.68
C ARG A 22 -3.21 -0.26 -7.27
N GLY A 23 -2.09 -0.72 -6.75
CA GLY A 23 -0.92 0.11 -6.58
C GLY A 23 0.33 -0.73 -6.38
N VAL A 24 1.49 -0.12 -6.55
CA VAL A 24 2.78 -0.74 -6.20
C VAL A 24 3.24 -0.24 -4.85
N VAL A 25 3.65 -1.16 -3.97
CA VAL A 25 4.20 -0.83 -2.65
C VAL A 25 5.55 -0.13 -2.84
N PHE A 26 5.72 1.06 -2.27
CA PHE A 26 7.02 1.75 -2.27
C PHE A 26 7.62 1.92 -0.89
N ASP A 27 6.80 1.86 0.17
CA ASP A 27 7.28 1.89 1.55
C ASP A 27 6.32 1.13 2.50
N VAL A 28 6.81 0.79 3.69
CA VAL A 28 6.07 0.02 4.71
C VAL A 28 6.34 0.56 6.11
N ASP A 29 5.29 0.99 6.79
CA ASP A 29 5.33 1.30 8.22
C ASP A 29 4.85 0.08 9.02
N PHE A 30 5.65 -0.43 9.96
CA PHE A 30 5.26 -1.58 10.79
C PHE A 30 4.18 -1.26 11.84
N GLU A 31 3.93 0.04 12.07
CA GLU A 31 2.90 0.59 12.94
C GLU A 31 2.27 1.81 12.25
N TYR A 32 1.02 2.13 12.58
CA TYR A 32 0.33 3.30 12.06
C TYR A 32 1.09 4.61 12.34
N SER A 33 1.34 5.42 11.30
CA SER A 33 2.22 6.61 11.38
C SER A 33 1.52 7.96 11.11
N LEU A 34 0.24 7.96 10.72
CA LEU A 34 -0.51 9.20 10.44
C LEU A 34 -1.27 9.73 11.69
N ASP A 35 -1.99 10.83 11.54
CA ASP A 35 -2.73 11.46 12.64
C ASP A 35 -4.04 10.73 13.01
N GLU A 36 -4.61 11.03 14.18
CA GLU A 36 -5.83 10.36 14.62
C GLU A 36 -7.05 10.73 13.76
N GLN A 37 -7.08 11.91 13.14
CA GLN A 37 -8.21 12.36 12.32
C GLN A 37 -8.32 11.50 11.05
N TRP A 38 -7.20 11.24 10.39
CA TRP A 38 -7.12 10.36 9.24
C TRP A 38 -7.57 8.94 9.63
N TYR A 39 -7.10 8.42 10.77
CA TYR A 39 -7.46 7.08 11.24
C TYR A 39 -8.97 6.92 11.42
N GLN A 40 -9.61 7.90 12.07
CA GLN A 40 -11.05 7.89 12.29
C GLN A 40 -11.82 7.97 10.96
N ALA A 41 -11.36 8.80 10.02
CA ALA A 41 -11.95 8.90 8.70
C ALA A 41 -11.83 7.58 7.91
N ALA A 42 -10.67 6.93 7.94
CA ALA A 42 -10.43 5.66 7.28
C ALA A 42 -11.26 4.52 7.89
N CYS A 43 -11.40 4.48 9.22
CA CYS A 43 -12.28 3.52 9.90
C CYS A 43 -13.75 3.74 9.53
N LYS A 44 -14.22 4.98 9.49
CA LYS A 44 -15.58 5.31 9.06
C LYS A 44 -15.84 4.91 7.60
N ALA A 45 -14.84 5.05 6.74
CA ALA A 45 -14.92 4.60 5.35
C ALA A 45 -15.09 3.08 5.26
N MET A 46 -14.37 2.30 6.08
CA MET A 46 -14.52 0.84 6.17
C MET A 46 -15.88 0.45 6.75
N GLU A 47 -16.34 1.14 7.80
CA GLU A 47 -17.66 0.93 8.38
C GLU A 47 -18.78 1.18 7.35
N GLY A 48 -18.66 2.23 6.53
CA GLY A 48 -19.59 2.51 5.44
C GLY A 48 -19.67 1.40 4.38
N LEU A 49 -18.67 0.53 4.30
CA LEU A 49 -18.62 -0.67 3.46
C LEU A 49 -18.98 -1.96 4.21
N GLY A 50 -19.42 -1.87 5.46
CA GLY A 50 -19.72 -3.01 6.33
C GLY A 50 -18.48 -3.83 6.74
N GLN A 51 -17.29 -3.21 6.71
CA GLN A 51 -16.03 -3.85 7.04
C GLN A 51 -15.59 -3.55 8.48
N PRO A 52 -14.79 -4.43 9.11
CA PRO A 52 -14.25 -4.17 10.44
C PRO A 52 -13.35 -2.91 10.45
N PRO A 53 -13.20 -2.26 11.62
CA PRO A 53 -12.30 -1.12 11.76
C PRO A 53 -10.85 -1.53 11.48
N ILE A 54 -10.02 -0.53 11.15
CA ILE A 54 -8.61 -0.74 10.85
C ILE A 54 -7.85 -1.01 12.15
N ALA A 55 -7.24 -2.19 12.30
CA ALA A 55 -6.38 -2.43 13.45
C ALA A 55 -5.05 -1.65 13.34
N LYS A 56 -4.53 -1.08 14.43
CA LYS A 56 -3.25 -0.35 14.41
C LYS A 56 -2.02 -1.25 14.57
N ASN A 57 -2.18 -2.45 15.13
CA ASN A 57 -1.10 -3.42 15.41
C ASN A 57 -0.79 -4.30 14.19
N GLN A 58 -0.60 -3.68 13.03
CA GLN A 58 -0.25 -4.33 11.78
C GLN A 58 0.55 -3.37 10.89
N PRO A 59 1.21 -3.88 9.84
CA PRO A 59 1.87 -3.01 8.86
C PRO A 59 0.87 -2.19 8.04
N PHE A 60 1.30 -1.01 7.66
CA PHE A 60 0.65 -0.11 6.73
C PHE A 60 1.58 0.14 5.55
N TYR A 61 0.99 0.27 4.37
CA TYR A 61 1.69 0.30 3.11
C TYR A 61 1.46 1.62 2.39
N HIS A 62 2.55 2.21 1.90
CA HIS A 62 2.50 3.35 1.00
C HIS A 62 2.52 2.84 -0.43
N LEU A 63 1.51 3.24 -1.22
CA LEU A 63 1.28 2.75 -2.56
C LEU A 63 1.31 3.89 -3.57
N LEU A 64 1.96 3.68 -4.72
CA LEU A 64 1.70 4.47 -5.91
C LEU A 64 0.44 3.92 -6.58
N THR A 65 -0.64 4.71 -6.59
CA THR A 65 -1.96 4.25 -7.03
C THR A 65 -2.05 4.26 -8.55
N ASP A 66 -2.46 3.13 -9.14
CA ASP A 66 -2.55 2.98 -10.59
C ASP A 66 -3.59 3.91 -11.23
N GLY A 67 -3.17 4.64 -12.26
CA GLY A 67 -4.00 5.61 -12.98
C GLY A 67 -4.31 6.89 -12.19
N SER A 68 -3.61 7.12 -11.08
CA SER A 68 -3.77 8.31 -10.23
C SER A 68 -2.45 9.09 -10.13
N VAL A 69 -2.53 10.33 -9.64
CA VAL A 69 -1.37 11.13 -9.23
C VAL A 69 -1.12 11.07 -7.73
N HIS A 70 -2.00 10.40 -6.99
CA HIS A 70 -1.97 10.34 -5.53
C HIS A 70 -1.37 9.03 -5.02
N GLU A 71 -0.63 9.16 -3.93
CA GLU A 71 -0.20 8.06 -3.09
C GLU A 71 -1.35 7.60 -2.17
N SER A 72 -1.39 6.30 -1.86
CA SER A 72 -2.36 5.73 -0.93
C SER A 72 -1.65 5.14 0.28
N TYR A 73 -2.23 5.36 1.47
CA TYR A 73 -1.80 4.73 2.71
C TYR A 73 -2.84 3.70 3.16
N VAL A 74 -2.46 2.42 3.19
CA VAL A 74 -3.43 1.31 3.32
C VAL A 74 -2.95 0.27 4.34
N SER A 75 -3.84 -0.18 5.21
CA SER A 75 -3.55 -1.24 6.18
C SER A 75 -3.40 -2.62 5.53
N GLN A 76 -2.52 -3.46 6.10
CA GLN A 76 -2.30 -4.84 5.61
C GLN A 76 -3.60 -5.64 5.47
N GLN A 77 -4.52 -5.53 6.43
CA GLN A 77 -5.81 -6.23 6.39
C GLN A 77 -6.66 -5.88 5.17
N ASN A 78 -6.50 -4.68 4.61
CA ASN A 78 -7.29 -4.18 3.48
C ASN A 78 -6.63 -4.46 2.12
N LEU A 79 -5.46 -5.11 2.10
CA LEU A 79 -4.72 -5.42 0.88
C LEU A 79 -4.70 -6.92 0.55
N CYS A 80 -4.74 -7.22 -0.74
CA CYS A 80 -4.43 -8.54 -1.30
C CYS A 80 -3.40 -8.42 -2.43
N ALA A 81 -2.77 -9.53 -2.80
CA ALA A 81 -1.95 -9.58 -4.00
C ALA A 81 -2.82 -9.30 -5.23
N ALA A 82 -2.36 -8.42 -6.13
CA ALA A 82 -3.08 -8.15 -7.36
C ALA A 82 -3.05 -9.39 -8.28
N MET A 83 -4.19 -9.72 -8.90
CA MET A 83 -4.23 -10.77 -9.93
C MET A 83 -3.54 -10.32 -11.22
N ASP A 84 -3.71 -9.04 -11.57
CA ASP A 84 -3.05 -8.42 -12.69
C ASP A 84 -1.85 -7.59 -12.20
N VAL A 85 -0.65 -8.10 -12.52
CA VAL A 85 0.65 -7.51 -12.19
C VAL A 85 1.22 -6.67 -13.34
N ALA A 86 0.39 -6.28 -14.31
CA ALA A 86 0.77 -5.31 -15.31
C ALA A 86 1.32 -4.02 -14.67
N PRO A 87 2.24 -3.32 -15.34
CA PRO A 87 2.82 -2.12 -14.78
C PRO A 87 1.75 -1.08 -14.41
N VAL A 88 1.81 -0.64 -13.15
CA VAL A 88 1.11 0.52 -12.61
C VAL A 88 1.50 1.77 -13.41
N GLN A 89 0.56 2.68 -13.61
CA GLN A 89 0.77 3.99 -14.21
C GLN A 89 0.69 5.07 -13.13
N HIS A 90 1.83 5.65 -12.78
CA HIS A 90 1.92 6.72 -11.78
C HIS A 90 3.17 7.58 -12.01
N ALA A 91 3.06 8.91 -11.90
CA ALA A 91 4.16 9.83 -12.18
C ALA A 91 5.39 9.62 -11.28
N GLY A 92 5.17 9.22 -10.02
CA GLY A 92 6.25 8.92 -9.05
C GLY A 92 7.07 7.66 -9.34
N LEU A 93 6.69 6.83 -10.32
CA LEU A 93 7.41 5.59 -10.63
C LEU A 93 8.84 5.83 -11.09
N GLU A 94 9.06 6.82 -11.96
CA GLU A 94 10.39 7.10 -12.51
C GLU A 94 11.38 7.55 -11.44
N ALA A 95 10.87 8.23 -10.40
CA ALA A 95 11.67 8.69 -9.28
C ALA A 95 12.05 7.54 -8.32
N LEU A 96 11.13 6.61 -8.07
CA LEU A 96 11.28 5.59 -7.02
C LEU A 96 11.78 4.24 -7.53
N PHE A 97 11.48 3.88 -8.78
CA PHE A 97 11.74 2.54 -9.29
C PHE A 97 12.52 2.52 -10.61
N THR A 98 13.26 1.44 -10.79
CA THR A 98 13.69 0.95 -12.09
C THR A 98 12.92 -0.33 -12.37
N ILE A 99 12.27 -0.42 -13.53
CA ILE A 99 11.51 -1.62 -13.92
C ILE A 99 12.41 -2.52 -14.77
N THR A 100 12.73 -3.71 -14.25
CA THR A 100 13.57 -4.70 -14.94
C THR A 100 12.84 -6.04 -14.96
N ASN A 101 12.66 -6.64 -16.14
CA ASN A 101 11.93 -7.92 -16.32
C ASN A 101 10.53 -7.92 -15.67
N GLY A 102 9.83 -6.78 -15.71
CA GLY A 102 8.51 -6.63 -15.08
C GLY A 102 8.53 -6.52 -13.55
N GLN A 103 9.71 -6.43 -12.94
CA GLN A 103 9.88 -6.24 -11.50
C GLN A 103 10.27 -4.80 -11.18
N TYR A 104 9.66 -4.25 -10.13
CA TYR A 104 9.98 -2.94 -9.60
C TYR A 104 11.16 -3.04 -8.64
N ILE A 105 12.29 -2.42 -9.01
CA ILE A 105 13.52 -2.37 -8.19
C ILE A 105 13.64 -0.95 -7.64
N HIS A 106 13.57 -0.80 -6.32
CA HIS A 106 13.66 0.51 -5.66
C HIS A 106 15.03 1.16 -5.95
N ARG A 107 15.05 2.40 -6.44
CA ARG A 107 16.28 3.10 -6.85
C ARG A 107 17.18 3.45 -5.67
N TYR A 108 16.58 3.72 -4.52
CA TYR A 108 17.28 4.05 -3.29
C TYR A 108 17.28 2.83 -2.36
N SER A 109 17.97 1.77 -2.77
CA SER A 109 18.42 0.76 -1.80
C SER A 109 19.79 1.23 -1.32
N VAL A 110 19.81 2.13 -0.33
CA VAL A 110 21.07 2.47 0.35
C VAL A 110 21.41 1.26 1.23
N ASN A 111 22.49 0.55 0.88
CA ASN A 111 23.13 -0.46 1.71
C ASN A 111 23.59 0.14 3.05
#